data_AF-A0A9D8IZZ4-F1
#
_entry.id   AF-A0A9D8IZZ4-F1
#
_cell.length_a   1.000
_cell.length_b   1.000
_cell.length_c   1.000
_cell.angle_alpha   90.00
_cell.angle_beta   90.00
_cell.angle_gamma   90.00
#
_symmetry.space_group_name_H-M   'P 1'
#
loop_
_entity.id
_entity.type
_entity.pdbx_description
1 polymer ?
#
loop_
_entity_poly.entity_id
_entity_poly.type
_entity_poly.pdbx_seq_one_letter_code
_entity_poly.pdbx_strand_id
1 'polypeptide(L)'
;MNIIPYKAEHLDALLLQPSQEGVRKYFGNPEYGKALDLPGLAFTAMENDRVLAMAGVMPRWEGRAEAWALLSGDLKRHFVRIHRAVLQFLETTDIRRIETAVDANFPEGLVWADLLGFKNEGLMRGYTPEGRDCYRFARVKEK
;
A
#
# COMPACT_ATOMS: atom_id res chain seq x y z
N MET A 1 -11.71 -10.30 10.89
CA MET A 1 -10.99 -9.83 9.69
C MET A 1 -10.82 -10.93 8.63
N ASN A 2 -11.16 -10.62 7.37
CA ASN A 2 -10.98 -11.42 6.17
C ASN A 2 -10.09 -10.65 5.16
N ILE A 3 -9.32 -11.38 4.35
CA ILE A 3 -8.60 -10.82 3.20
C ILE A 3 -9.36 -11.23 1.95
N ILE A 4 -9.77 -10.24 1.15
CA ILE A 4 -10.52 -10.45 -0.09
C ILE A 4 -9.81 -9.73 -1.25
N PRO A 5 -10.04 -10.12 -2.51
CA PRO A 5 -9.56 -9.37 -3.66
C PRO A 5 -10.00 -7.90 -3.58
N TYR A 6 -9.11 -6.98 -3.95
CA TYR A 6 -9.47 -5.58 -3.99
C TYR A 6 -10.53 -5.31 -5.07
N LYS A 7 -11.39 -4.34 -4.78
CA LYS A 7 -12.40 -3.80 -5.69
C LYS A 7 -12.50 -2.29 -5.48
N ALA A 8 -12.84 -1.57 -6.55
CA ALA A 8 -12.88 -0.10 -6.52
C ALA A 8 -13.83 0.41 -5.43
N GLU A 9 -14.94 -0.30 -5.21
CA GLU A 9 -15.94 -0.02 -4.17
C GLU A 9 -15.35 -0.08 -2.75
N HIS A 10 -14.27 -0.83 -2.53
CA HIS A 10 -13.58 -0.85 -1.24
C HIS A 10 -12.83 0.47 -0.98
N LEU A 11 -12.28 1.10 -2.03
CA LEU A 11 -11.68 2.42 -1.88
C LEU A 11 -12.75 3.46 -1.55
N ASP A 12 -13.89 3.43 -2.26
CA ASP A 12 -15.01 4.31 -1.96
C ASP A 12 -15.48 4.18 -0.50
N ALA A 13 -15.62 2.94 -0.02
CA ALA A 13 -15.97 2.66 1.37
C ALA A 13 -14.92 3.15 2.39
N LEU A 14 -13.62 3.07 2.07
CA LEU A 14 -12.57 3.65 2.92
C LEU A 14 -12.68 5.17 2.96
N LEU A 15 -12.83 5.80 1.80
CA LEU A 15 -12.91 7.26 1.68
C LEU A 15 -14.12 7.82 2.41
N LEU A 16 -15.22 7.08 2.55
CA LEU A 16 -16.38 7.47 3.35
C LEU A 16 -16.09 7.62 4.86
N GLN A 17 -14.98 7.06 5.38
CA GLN A 17 -14.64 7.14 6.79
C GLN A 17 -14.11 8.55 7.18
N PRO A 18 -14.64 9.20 8.24
CA PRO A 18 -14.23 10.56 8.63
C PRO A 18 -12.74 10.73 8.92
N SER A 19 -12.06 9.66 9.37
CA SER A 19 -10.64 9.67 9.67
C SER A 19 -9.72 9.70 8.44
N GLN A 20 -10.29 9.65 7.22
CA GLN A 20 -9.56 9.54 5.96
C GLN A 20 -9.73 10.76 5.04
N GLU A 21 -10.14 11.90 5.59
CA GLU A 21 -10.41 13.12 4.82
C GLU A 21 -9.17 13.61 4.03
N GLY A 22 -7.96 13.45 4.58
CA GLY A 22 -6.71 13.76 3.88
C GLY A 22 -6.38 12.80 2.71
N VAL A 23 -6.89 11.56 2.75
CA VAL A 23 -6.70 10.54 1.71
C VAL A 23 -7.59 10.83 0.50
N ARG A 24 -8.79 11.40 0.70
CA ARG A 24 -9.71 11.80 -0.38
C ARG A 24 -9.08 12.77 -1.37
N LYS A 25 -8.26 13.71 -0.91
CA LYS A 25 -7.63 14.72 -1.77
C LYS A 25 -6.78 14.08 -2.89
N TYR A 26 -6.14 12.94 -2.60
CA TYR A 26 -5.24 12.27 -3.53
C TYR A 26 -5.91 11.10 -4.27
N PHE A 27 -6.89 10.46 -3.65
CA PHE A 27 -7.45 9.18 -4.11
C PHE A 27 -8.96 9.22 -4.39
N GLY A 28 -9.60 10.39 -4.30
CA GLY A 28 -11.03 10.56 -4.55
C GLY A 28 -11.46 10.56 -6.01
N ASN A 29 -10.53 10.38 -6.96
CA ASN A 29 -10.86 10.20 -8.37
C ASN A 29 -11.32 8.73 -8.59
N PRO A 30 -12.56 8.47 -9.04
CA PRO A 30 -13.06 7.11 -9.26
C PRO A 30 -12.21 6.28 -10.24
N GLU A 31 -11.58 6.92 -11.23
CA GLU A 31 -10.68 6.25 -12.18
C GLU A 31 -9.42 5.72 -11.50
N TYR A 32 -9.00 6.34 -10.39
CA TYR A 32 -7.88 5.85 -9.60
C TYR A 32 -8.21 4.49 -8.95
N GLY A 33 -9.38 4.36 -8.32
CA GLY A 33 -9.80 3.09 -7.73
C GLY A 33 -9.90 1.97 -8.75
N LYS A 34 -10.47 2.24 -9.92
CA LYS A 34 -10.54 1.27 -11.02
C LYS A 34 -9.15 0.85 -11.51
N ALA A 35 -8.21 1.77 -11.62
CA ALA A 35 -6.84 1.46 -12.03
C ALA A 35 -6.12 0.51 -11.05
N LEU A 36 -6.55 0.46 -9.77
CA LEU A 36 -6.02 -0.45 -8.76
C LEU A 36 -6.71 -1.83 -8.75
N ASP A 37 -7.85 -2.02 -9.43
CA ASP A 37 -8.56 -3.30 -9.55
C ASP A 37 -7.86 -4.22 -10.57
N LEU A 38 -6.64 -4.60 -10.22
CA LEU A 38 -5.80 -5.52 -10.96
C LEU A 38 -5.89 -6.91 -10.31
N PRO A 39 -6.48 -7.91 -11.00
CA PRO A 39 -6.65 -9.25 -10.46
C PRO A 39 -5.35 -9.84 -9.93
N GLY A 40 -5.37 -10.28 -8.67
CA GLY A 40 -4.22 -10.92 -8.00
C GLY A 40 -3.10 -9.97 -7.59
N LEU A 41 -3.19 -8.67 -7.88
CA LEU A 41 -2.16 -7.68 -7.57
C LEU A 41 -2.55 -6.72 -6.43
N ALA A 42 -3.78 -6.81 -5.95
CA ALA A 42 -4.27 -6.02 -4.84
C ALA A 42 -5.30 -6.77 -3.99
N PHE A 43 -5.35 -6.46 -2.71
CA PHE A 43 -6.28 -7.06 -1.76
C PHE A 43 -6.78 -6.04 -0.74
N THR A 44 -7.86 -6.41 -0.06
CA THR A 44 -8.50 -5.61 0.99
C THR A 44 -8.65 -6.45 2.25
N ALA A 45 -8.22 -5.87 3.38
CA ALA A 45 -8.50 -6.39 4.70
C ALA A 45 -9.81 -5.79 5.21
N MET A 46 -10.81 -6.64 5.39
CA MET A 46 -12.16 -6.28 5.85
C MET A 46 -12.42 -6.86 7.23
N GLU A 47 -13.17 -6.14 8.07
CA GLU A 47 -13.81 -6.73 9.24
C GLU A 47 -15.26 -6.29 9.29
N ASN A 48 -16.18 -7.27 9.21
CA ASN A 48 -17.57 -7.03 8.88
C ASN A 48 -17.65 -6.19 7.59
N ASP A 49 -18.41 -5.10 7.59
CA ASP A 49 -18.54 -4.20 6.44
C ASP A 49 -17.51 -3.06 6.42
N ARG A 50 -16.50 -3.10 7.31
CA ARG A 50 -15.50 -2.05 7.43
C ARG A 50 -14.20 -2.42 6.73
N VAL A 51 -13.77 -1.54 5.81
CA VAL A 51 -12.43 -1.57 5.23
C VAL A 51 -11.42 -1.13 6.27
N LEU A 52 -10.50 -2.02 6.62
CA LEU A 52 -9.40 -1.75 7.55
C LEU A 52 -8.14 -1.33 6.82
N ALA A 53 -7.80 -2.01 5.72
CA ALA A 53 -6.63 -1.73 4.92
C ALA A 53 -6.81 -2.22 3.48
N MET A 54 -6.09 -1.60 2.56
CA MET A 54 -5.93 -2.04 1.19
C MET A 54 -4.44 -1.98 0.85
N ALA A 55 -3.96 -2.98 0.12
CA ALA A 55 -2.59 -3.00 -0.32
C ALA A 55 -2.48 -3.75 -1.64
N GLY A 56 -1.46 -3.42 -2.40
CA GLY A 56 -1.20 -4.07 -3.67
C GLY A 56 0.05 -3.53 -4.32
N VAL A 57 0.22 -3.89 -5.58
CA VAL A 57 1.27 -3.40 -6.45
C VAL A 57 0.69 -2.95 -7.78
N MET A 58 1.33 -1.95 -8.35
CA MET A 58 1.03 -1.44 -9.68
C MET A 58 2.21 -1.78 -10.60
N PRO A 59 2.04 -2.67 -11.60
CA PRO A 59 3.09 -2.96 -12.57
C PRO A 59 3.57 -1.69 -13.28
N ARG A 60 4.88 -1.62 -13.53
CA ARG A 60 5.50 -0.53 -14.31
C ARG A 60 6.05 -1.06 -15.63
N TRP A 61 6.73 -2.21 -15.59
CA TRP A 61 7.17 -3.00 -16.73
C TRP A 61 7.51 -4.42 -16.28
N GLU A 62 7.96 -5.28 -17.19
CA GLU A 62 8.25 -6.68 -16.90
C GLU A 62 9.21 -6.85 -15.71
N GLY A 63 8.73 -7.54 -14.67
CA GLY A 63 9.48 -7.81 -13.45
C GLY A 63 9.66 -6.62 -12.49
N ARG A 64 8.99 -5.47 -12.71
CA ARG A 64 8.97 -4.33 -11.77
C ARG A 64 7.56 -3.82 -11.50
N ALA A 65 7.25 -3.66 -10.21
CA ALA A 65 6.02 -3.02 -9.76
C ALA A 65 6.27 -2.04 -8.60
N GLU A 66 5.35 -1.10 -8.41
CA GLU A 66 5.34 -0.18 -7.27
C GLU A 66 4.26 -0.60 -6.28
N ALA A 67 4.66 -0.92 -5.05
CA ALA A 67 3.75 -1.21 -3.96
C ALA A 67 3.05 0.05 -3.46
N TRP A 68 1.81 -0.13 -3.04
CA TRP A 68 0.99 0.89 -2.41
C TRP A 68 0.20 0.25 -1.26
N ALA A 69 -0.10 1.06 -0.24
CA ALA A 69 -0.95 0.65 0.86
C ALA A 69 -1.75 1.84 1.39
N LEU A 70 -3.03 1.60 1.68
CA LEU A 70 -3.93 2.54 2.33
C LEU A 70 -4.44 1.87 3.61
N LEU A 71 -4.13 2.47 4.75
CA LEU A 71 -4.42 1.95 6.08
C LEU A 71 -5.44 2.86 6.77
N SER A 72 -6.48 2.29 7.39
CA SER A 72 -7.37 3.05 8.26
C SER A 72 -6.63 3.50 9.54
N GLY A 73 -7.13 4.54 10.22
CA GLY A 73 -6.41 5.17 11.34
C GLY A 73 -6.33 4.35 12.65
N ASP A 74 -7.19 3.34 12.85
CA ASP A 74 -7.18 2.50 14.06
C ASP A 74 -6.93 1.03 13.71
N LEU A 75 -5.64 0.68 13.63
CA LEU A 75 -5.21 -0.65 13.24
C LEU A 75 -4.48 -1.41 14.35
N LYS A 76 -4.32 -0.87 15.56
CA LYS A 76 -3.45 -1.47 16.59
C LYS A 76 -3.77 -2.96 16.84
N ARG A 77 -5.06 -3.32 16.86
CA ARG A 77 -5.53 -4.70 17.06
C ARG A 77 -5.41 -5.60 15.82
N HIS A 78 -5.31 -5.01 14.62
CA HIS A 78 -5.34 -5.72 13.34
C HIS A 78 -4.00 -5.69 12.60
N PHE A 79 -3.05 -4.84 13.03
CA PHE A 79 -1.81 -4.56 12.32
C PHE A 79 -0.98 -5.81 12.10
N VAL A 80 -0.88 -6.71 13.09
CA VAL A 80 -0.17 -7.99 12.94
C VAL A 80 -0.76 -8.83 11.81
N ARG A 81 -2.10 -8.87 11.68
CA ARG A 81 -2.76 -9.65 10.62
C ARG A 81 -2.60 -8.98 9.25
N ILE A 82 -2.64 -7.64 9.19
CA ILE A 82 -2.40 -6.87 7.96
C ILE A 82 -0.95 -7.03 7.50
N HIS A 83 0.01 -6.87 8.41
CA HIS A 83 1.43 -7.09 8.13
C HIS A 83 1.67 -8.49 7.57
N ARG A 84 1.11 -9.54 8.19
CA ARG A 84 1.22 -10.92 7.68
C ARG A 84 0.63 -11.08 6.28
N ALA A 85 -0.51 -10.47 6.00
CA ALA A 85 -1.13 -10.52 4.66
C ALA A 85 -0.25 -9.84 3.60
N VAL A 86 0.31 -8.67 3.92
CA VAL A 86 1.24 -7.95 3.02
C VAL A 86 2.53 -8.74 2.82
N LEU A 87 3.11 -9.28 3.90
CA LEU A 87 4.33 -10.08 3.83
C LEU A 87 4.12 -11.32 2.96
N GLN A 88 3.03 -12.07 3.21
CA GLN A 88 2.65 -13.23 2.41
C GLN A 88 2.52 -12.87 0.93
N PHE A 89 1.80 -11.78 0.61
CA PHE A 89 1.66 -11.30 -0.76
C PHE A 89 3.02 -11.04 -1.44
N LEU A 90 3.92 -10.34 -0.75
CA LEU A 90 5.25 -10.02 -1.28
C LEU A 90 6.13 -11.28 -1.41
N GLU A 91 5.93 -12.29 -0.57
CA GLU A 91 6.65 -13.56 -0.63
C GLU A 91 6.16 -14.45 -1.77
N THR A 92 4.85 -14.50 -2.05
CA THR A 92 4.26 -15.41 -3.04
C THR A 92 4.23 -14.85 -4.47
N THR A 93 4.38 -13.54 -4.66
CA THR A 93 4.36 -12.94 -6.00
C THR A 93 5.62 -13.25 -6.82
N ASP A 94 5.50 -13.52 -8.12
CA ASP A 94 6.67 -13.74 -9.00
C ASP A 94 7.35 -12.43 -9.46
N ILE A 95 6.88 -11.27 -8.98
CA ILE A 95 7.46 -9.98 -9.35
C ILE A 95 8.86 -9.86 -8.72
N ARG A 96 9.88 -9.78 -9.59
CA ARG A 96 11.29 -9.72 -9.22
C ARG A 96 11.65 -8.50 -8.39
N ARG A 97 11.15 -7.31 -8.75
CA ARG A 97 11.42 -6.06 -8.03
C ARG A 97 10.12 -5.36 -7.66
N ILE A 98 9.95 -5.12 -6.37
CA ILE A 98 8.87 -4.30 -5.83
C ILE A 98 9.50 -3.12 -5.13
N GLU A 99 9.04 -1.92 -5.46
CA GLU A 99 9.50 -0.69 -4.81
C GLU A 99 8.35 0.08 -4.19
N THR A 100 8.64 0.92 -3.21
CA THR A 100 7.65 1.80 -2.58
C THR A 100 8.32 3.11 -2.21
N ALA A 101 7.51 4.17 -2.12
CA ALA A 101 7.92 5.44 -1.56
C ALA A 101 7.26 5.62 -0.20
N VAL A 102 8.03 6.04 0.79
CA VAL A 102 7.52 6.31 2.14
C VAL A 102 7.90 7.73 2.53
N ASP A 103 6.92 8.51 3.02
CA ASP A 103 7.17 9.87 3.50
C ASP A 103 8.29 9.90 4.53
N ALA A 104 9.26 10.79 4.34
CA ALA A 104 10.41 10.91 5.23
C ALA A 104 10.02 11.31 6.68
N ASN A 105 8.85 11.93 6.85
CA ASN A 105 8.28 12.33 8.14
C ASN A 105 7.26 11.32 8.69
N PHE A 106 7.25 10.09 8.19
CA PHE A 106 6.37 9.02 8.69
C PHE A 106 7.17 7.82 9.25
N PRO A 107 7.68 7.93 10.50
CA PRO A 107 8.55 6.92 11.10
C PRO A 107 7.95 5.51 11.13
N GLU A 108 6.65 5.38 11.40
CA GLU A 108 5.97 4.08 11.44
C GLU A 108 5.96 3.40 10.07
N GLY A 109 5.81 4.17 9.00
CA GLY A 109 5.93 3.67 7.63
C GLY A 109 7.34 3.21 7.30
N LEU A 110 8.36 3.96 7.74
CA LEU A 110 9.77 3.62 7.51
C LEU A 110 10.13 2.31 8.22
N VAL A 111 9.70 2.15 9.48
CA VAL A 111 9.88 0.89 10.24
C VAL A 111 9.13 -0.26 9.57
N TRP A 112 7.89 -0.03 9.12
CA TRP A 112 7.11 -1.08 8.49
C TRP A 112 7.72 -1.54 7.16
N ALA A 113 8.27 -0.63 6.35
CA ALA A 113 8.97 -0.98 5.11
C ALA A 113 10.18 -1.88 5.38
N ASP A 114 10.97 -1.59 6.41
CA ASP A 114 12.09 -2.45 6.82
C ASP A 114 11.62 -3.83 7.32
N LEU A 115 10.57 -3.87 8.14
CA LEU A 115 9.95 -5.13 8.61
C LEU A 115 9.39 -6.01 7.47
N LEU A 116 8.97 -5.40 6.37
CA LEU A 116 8.52 -6.10 5.16
C LEU A 116 9.69 -6.56 4.26
N GLY A 117 10.94 -6.31 4.68
CA GLY A 117 12.14 -6.73 3.99
C GLY A 117 12.55 -5.83 2.82
N PHE A 118 12.01 -4.61 2.73
CA PHE A 118 12.52 -3.63 1.77
C PHE A 118 13.85 -3.02 2.26
N LYS A 119 14.66 -2.55 1.33
CA LYS A 119 15.91 -1.81 1.59
C LYS A 119 15.78 -0.38 1.09
N ASN A 120 16.25 0.57 1.90
CA ASN A 120 16.26 1.99 1.57
C ASN A 120 17.30 2.23 0.45
N GLU A 121 16.88 2.88 -0.64
CA GLU A 121 17.70 3.21 -1.81
C GLU A 121 18.01 4.72 -1.91
N GLY A 122 17.49 5.53 -0.98
CA GLY A 122 17.85 6.95 -0.88
C GLY A 122 16.66 7.90 -0.71
N LEU A 123 17.01 9.15 -0.38
CA LEU A 123 16.06 10.26 -0.22
C LEU A 123 15.69 10.84 -1.60
N MET A 124 14.40 10.85 -1.90
CA MET A 124 13.79 11.53 -3.05
C MET A 124 13.26 12.87 -2.58
N ARG A 125 13.95 13.96 -2.95
CA ARG A 125 13.54 15.32 -2.59
C ARG A 125 12.35 15.78 -3.42
N GLY A 126 11.37 16.43 -2.78
CA GLY A 126 10.19 16.98 -3.48
C GLY A 126 9.35 15.93 -4.20
N TYR A 127 9.28 14.70 -3.67
CA TYR A 127 8.65 13.56 -4.33
C TYR A 127 7.12 13.65 -4.41
N THR A 128 6.46 14.16 -3.38
CA THR A 128 5.00 14.26 -3.36
C THR A 128 4.51 15.48 -4.16
N PRO A 129 3.24 15.53 -4.58
CA PRO A 129 2.66 16.70 -5.25
C PRO A 129 2.84 18.03 -4.46
N GLU A 130 2.86 17.95 -3.14
CA GLU A 130 3.12 19.05 -2.20
C GLU A 130 4.61 19.37 -1.99
N GLY A 131 5.52 18.67 -2.66
CA GLY A 131 6.96 18.86 -2.52
C GLY A 131 7.56 18.26 -1.25
N ARG A 132 6.91 17.28 -0.61
CA ARG A 132 7.51 16.57 0.53
C ARG A 132 8.51 15.52 0.07
N ASP A 133 9.51 15.28 0.91
CA ASP A 133 10.52 14.27 0.68
C ASP A 133 10.00 12.88 1.02
N CYS A 134 10.47 11.87 0.27
CA CYS A 134 10.18 10.47 0.53
C CYS A 134 11.46 9.64 0.44
N TYR A 135 11.55 8.54 1.18
CA TYR A 135 12.57 7.53 0.94
C TYR A 135 12.06 6.51 -0.09
N ARG A 136 12.91 6.17 -1.06
CA ARG A 136 12.68 5.02 -1.96
C ARG A 136 13.12 3.76 -1.24
N PHE A 137 12.27 2.75 -1.28
CA PHE A 137 12.54 1.43 -0.76
C PHE A 137 12.33 0.39 -1.85
N ALA A 138 13.14 -0.67 -1.87
CA ALA A 138 12.98 -1.78 -2.80
C ALA A 138 13.20 -3.14 -2.13
N ARG A 139 12.40 -4.12 -2.54
CA ARG A 139 12.60 -5.54 -2.27
C ARG A 139 12.85 -6.24 -3.60
N VAL A 140 14.02 -6.87 -3.72
CA VAL A 140 14.46 -7.57 -4.93
C VAL A 140 14.59 -9.06 -4.61
N LYS A 141 13.96 -9.92 -5.40
CA LYS A 141 14.14 -11.36 -5.33
C LYS A 141 15.36 -11.76 -6.14
N GLU A 142 16.25 -12.55 -5.54
CA GLU A 142 17.31 -13.24 -6.27
C GLU A 142 16.69 -14.28 -7.22
N LYS A 143 17.29 -14.44 -8.41
CA LYS A 143 16.83 -15.41 -9.42
C LYS A 143 17.13 -16.84 -9.02
#